data_AF-A0A972FFP7-F1
#
_entry.id   AF-A0A972FFP7-F1
#
_cell.length_a   1.000
_cell.length_b   1.000
_cell.length_c   1.000
_cell.angle_alpha   90.00
_cell.angle_beta   90.00
_cell.angle_gamma   90.00
#
_symmetry.space_group_name_H-M   'P 1'
#
loop_
_entity.id
_entity.type
_entity.pdbx_description
1 polymer ?
#
loop_
_entity_poly.entity_id
_entity_poly.type
_entity_poly.pdbx_seq_one_letter_code
_entity_poly.pdbx_strand_id
1 'polypeptide(L)'
;MSNDKTAPGVFISYATHDRERAFEICAHLEELGHSCWIAPRDIRAGCDYSEEIIRGIERSRCFVVLLSAAANGSIYVKREVERAVAKAKPVFPVRVEEVLPSPALELHLASLHYLDAWQGALREHVVTLAKNLSGAAIEGAEQPARFFNWRKTAYLVSATASVLLAWVLFWTLGTPDAPEGGPSVVTPLGEVDHKLPAVRPPQSCVANYLGPITSCSVGSGLNIYVRSPEGEEYVIPSGSGTNSVVSSGVHAEGTYLPWLGSGTTAYIEYSDNQYSASITLPDKPDIPIAVHVPSPESHAPPLFYTAIPDGSAFFENSKARGAYLFFAPEDTHDVEWTTDSKGFVRVERMPWNDRRAGPVWIEELPRADPFTLSIRWRKPGEQWTETVQYFIDNQSLRQRSVSTYELANSIVCSRDSWAAVPAHTRCRTKIGIPLGEIFAELRWGTLADDLDLVDSFDFSTWATNLISSTPIDGYEDLTCRGDAHYSEWHNRCQTYVTSLIQSECGNDSQCRNRVAQSWNSRINAAVRSALSRERFILEHNSYFAPWQEVTNSTSAANFLATSEQVAEIFFQATRHVGREPISARVRVSGSTQ
;
A
#
# COMPACT_ATOMS: atom_id res chain seq x y z
N MET A 1 -19.99 -13.52 37.40
CA MET A 1 -18.91 -14.47 37.07
C MET A 1 -18.06 -13.82 36.00
N SER A 2 -16.82 -13.44 36.35
CA SER A 2 -15.86 -12.81 35.46
C SER A 2 -15.40 -13.81 34.39
N ASN A 3 -15.65 -13.53 33.12
CA ASN A 3 -15.10 -14.32 32.02
C ASN A 3 -13.62 -13.96 31.89
N ASP A 4 -12.76 -14.83 32.43
CA ASP A 4 -11.32 -14.76 32.24
C ASP A 4 -11.02 -14.90 30.73
N LYS A 5 -10.52 -13.84 30.10
CA LYS A 5 -10.15 -13.86 28.67
C LYS A 5 -8.89 -14.72 28.54
N THR A 6 -9.06 -16.02 28.35
CA THR A 6 -7.96 -16.93 28.01
C THR A 6 -7.23 -16.38 26.78
N ALA A 7 -5.90 -16.23 26.88
CA ALA A 7 -5.08 -15.78 25.77
C ALA A 7 -5.32 -16.64 24.52
N PRO A 8 -5.40 -16.05 23.32
CA PRO A 8 -5.70 -16.78 22.10
C PRO A 8 -4.68 -17.90 21.87
N GLY A 9 -5.16 -19.05 21.42
CA GLY A 9 -4.35 -20.25 21.21
C GLY A 9 -3.74 -20.30 19.81
N VAL A 10 -4.42 -19.75 18.80
CA VAL A 10 -4.05 -19.89 17.38
C VAL A 10 -3.95 -18.53 16.73
N PHE A 11 -2.79 -18.18 16.17
CA PHE A 11 -2.64 -17.02 15.30
C PHE A 11 -2.97 -17.41 13.86
N ILE A 12 -3.79 -16.64 13.14
CA ILE A 12 -4.10 -16.89 11.73
C ILE A 12 -3.51 -15.77 10.87
N SER A 13 -2.49 -16.10 10.08
CA SER A 13 -1.87 -15.23 9.08
C SER A 13 -2.43 -15.54 7.69
N TYR A 14 -2.83 -14.49 6.96
CA TYR A 14 -3.43 -14.59 5.64
C TYR A 14 -3.17 -13.30 4.85
N ALA A 15 -3.21 -13.35 3.51
CA ALA A 15 -3.20 -12.14 2.69
C ALA A 15 -4.60 -11.53 2.62
N THR A 16 -4.73 -10.21 2.48
CA THR A 16 -6.04 -9.53 2.45
C THR A 16 -7.03 -10.14 1.43
N HIS A 17 -6.54 -10.68 0.31
CA HIS A 17 -7.36 -11.38 -0.68
C HIS A 17 -8.03 -12.65 -0.14
N ASP A 18 -7.40 -13.33 0.82
CA ASP A 18 -7.87 -14.59 1.40
C ASP A 18 -8.82 -14.37 2.61
N ARG A 19 -9.28 -13.13 2.84
CA ARG A 19 -10.04 -12.75 4.05
C ARG A 19 -11.24 -13.64 4.28
N GLU A 20 -12.10 -13.86 3.28
CA GLU A 20 -13.31 -14.65 3.46
C GLU A 20 -12.99 -16.07 3.94
N ARG A 21 -12.04 -16.74 3.29
CA ARG A 21 -11.58 -18.09 3.67
C ARG A 21 -10.91 -18.09 5.05
N ALA A 22 -10.12 -17.08 5.38
CA ALA A 22 -9.46 -16.97 6.68
C ALA A 22 -10.48 -16.83 7.83
N PHE A 23 -11.52 -16.04 7.62
CA PHE A 23 -12.61 -15.88 8.60
C PHE A 23 -13.49 -17.12 8.71
N GLU A 24 -13.73 -17.85 7.60
CA GLU A 24 -14.43 -19.14 7.63
C GLU A 24 -13.64 -20.19 8.43
N ILE A 25 -12.33 -20.32 8.20
CA ILE A 25 -11.45 -21.19 8.98
C ILE A 25 -11.44 -20.78 10.45
N CYS A 26 -11.35 -19.48 10.74
CA CYS A 26 -11.37 -18.94 12.10
C CYS A 26 -12.66 -19.33 12.84
N ALA A 27 -13.83 -19.09 12.22
CA ALA A 27 -15.12 -19.43 12.81
C ALA A 27 -15.23 -20.93 13.10
N HIS A 28 -14.81 -21.79 12.16
CA HIS A 28 -14.83 -23.24 12.36
C HIS A 28 -13.83 -23.74 13.40
N LEU A 29 -12.66 -23.14 13.53
CA LEU A 29 -11.71 -23.47 14.60
C LEU A 29 -12.27 -23.09 15.97
N GLU A 30 -12.95 -21.94 16.07
CA GLU A 30 -13.60 -21.48 17.29
C GLU A 30 -14.80 -22.35 17.68
N GLU A 31 -15.61 -22.79 16.70
CA GLU A 31 -16.67 -23.80 16.90
C GLU A 31 -16.12 -25.13 17.47
N LEU A 32 -14.90 -25.49 17.09
CA LEU A 32 -14.20 -26.69 17.56
C LEU A 32 -13.43 -26.47 18.88
N GLY A 33 -13.55 -25.29 19.51
CA GLY A 33 -12.99 -24.98 20.83
C GLY A 33 -11.60 -24.35 20.82
N HIS A 34 -11.07 -23.96 19.67
CA HIS A 34 -9.79 -23.26 19.56
C HIS A 34 -9.98 -21.74 19.51
N SER A 35 -9.54 -21.02 20.55
CA SER A 35 -9.52 -19.54 20.50
C SER A 35 -8.53 -19.04 19.44
N CYS A 36 -9.00 -18.19 18.53
CA CYS A 36 -8.20 -17.65 17.43
C CYS A 36 -7.89 -16.16 17.62
N TRP A 37 -6.73 -15.74 17.12
CA TRP A 37 -6.36 -14.35 16.90
C TRP A 37 -6.24 -14.13 15.40
N ILE A 38 -7.01 -13.18 14.86
CA ILE A 38 -7.02 -12.84 13.44
C ILE A 38 -7.17 -11.33 13.27
N ALA A 39 -6.34 -10.73 12.40
CA ALA A 39 -6.47 -9.33 12.04
C ALA A 39 -7.61 -9.12 11.02
N PRO A 40 -8.36 -8.00 11.05
CA PRO A 40 -8.27 -6.90 12.02
C PRO A 40 -9.10 -7.13 13.29
N ARG A 41 -9.85 -8.24 13.41
CA ARG A 41 -10.81 -8.51 14.50
C ARG A 41 -10.20 -8.35 15.90
N ASP A 42 -8.97 -8.82 16.08
CA ASP A 42 -8.33 -8.92 17.39
C ASP A 42 -7.25 -7.85 17.65
N ILE A 43 -7.20 -6.80 16.81
CA ILE A 43 -6.34 -5.63 16.98
C ILE A 43 -7.07 -4.59 17.83
N ARG A 44 -6.43 -4.13 18.92
CA ARG A 44 -7.02 -3.13 19.81
C ARG A 44 -7.01 -1.75 19.14
N ALA A 45 -8.16 -1.09 19.12
CA ALA A 45 -8.28 0.30 18.70
C ALA A 45 -7.32 1.20 19.51
N GLY A 46 -6.61 2.09 18.83
CA GLY A 46 -5.64 3.02 19.43
C GLY A 46 -4.24 2.43 19.71
N CYS A 47 -3.96 1.18 19.34
CA CYS A 47 -2.62 0.57 19.45
C CYS A 47 -1.95 0.47 18.07
N ASP A 48 -0.61 0.45 18.03
CA ASP A 48 0.13 0.28 16.77
C ASP A 48 -0.17 -1.10 16.15
N TYR A 49 -0.56 -1.08 14.87
CA TYR A 49 -1.00 -2.27 14.13
C TYR A 49 0.11 -3.33 14.04
N SER A 50 1.35 -2.91 13.81
CA SER A 50 2.50 -3.81 13.73
C SER A 50 2.86 -4.37 15.10
N GLU A 51 2.74 -3.57 16.15
CA GLU A 51 2.98 -4.00 17.53
C GLU A 51 1.93 -5.03 18.00
N GLU A 52 0.64 -4.81 17.72
CA GLU A 52 -0.40 -5.76 18.10
C GLU A 52 -0.33 -7.07 17.31
N ILE A 53 0.12 -7.06 16.04
CA ILE A 53 0.44 -8.29 15.30
C ILE A 53 1.55 -9.07 16.01
N ILE A 54 2.66 -8.41 16.35
CA ILE A 54 3.79 -9.08 17.04
C ILE A 54 3.32 -9.64 18.39
N ARG A 55 2.55 -8.87 19.16
CA ARG A 55 1.97 -9.31 20.44
C ARG A 55 0.97 -10.45 20.25
N GLY A 56 0.20 -10.44 19.16
CA GLY A 56 -0.70 -11.52 18.78
C GLY A 56 0.06 -12.83 18.53
N ILE A 57 1.15 -12.78 17.76
CA ILE A 57 2.04 -13.93 17.52
C ILE A 57 2.66 -14.41 18.83
N GLU A 58 3.10 -13.50 19.69
CA GLU A 58 3.71 -13.83 20.98
C GLU A 58 2.76 -14.57 21.93
N ARG A 59 1.52 -14.08 22.02
CA ARG A 59 0.48 -14.62 22.91
C ARG A 59 -0.12 -15.92 22.39
N SER A 60 -0.08 -16.14 21.08
CA SER A 60 -0.59 -17.35 20.45
C SER A 60 0.33 -18.55 20.71
N ARG A 61 -0.24 -19.74 20.88
CA ARG A 61 0.52 -20.98 21.10
C ARG A 61 1.06 -21.54 19.80
N CYS A 62 0.29 -21.44 18.73
CA CYS A 62 0.64 -21.90 17.40
C CYS A 62 0.27 -20.87 16.33
N PHE A 63 0.85 -21.05 15.15
CA PHE A 63 0.71 -20.12 14.03
C PHE A 63 0.18 -20.88 12.81
N VAL A 64 -0.95 -20.46 12.27
CA VAL A 64 -1.54 -20.98 11.04
C VAL A 64 -1.29 -19.94 9.95
N VAL A 65 -0.76 -20.37 8.80
CA VAL A 65 -0.58 -19.52 7.63
C VAL A 65 -1.41 -20.05 6.47
N LEU A 66 -2.27 -19.21 5.90
CA LEU A 66 -2.97 -19.51 4.66
C LEU A 66 -2.02 -19.23 3.48
N LEU A 67 -1.69 -20.27 2.73
CA LEU A 67 -0.82 -20.19 1.57
C LEU A 67 -1.66 -20.11 0.29
N SER A 68 -1.49 -18.99 -0.42
CA SER A 68 -2.11 -18.63 -1.69
C SER A 68 -1.09 -17.86 -2.56
N ALA A 69 -1.42 -17.60 -3.83
CA ALA A 69 -0.61 -16.74 -4.68
C ALA A 69 -0.45 -15.33 -4.06
N ALA A 70 -1.51 -14.80 -3.43
CA ALA A 70 -1.47 -13.51 -2.76
C ALA A 70 -0.56 -13.53 -1.50
N ALA A 71 -0.61 -14.61 -0.71
CA ALA A 71 0.27 -14.79 0.45
C ALA A 71 1.76 -14.87 0.06
N ASN A 72 2.06 -15.50 -1.08
CA ASN A 72 3.42 -15.52 -1.65
C ASN A 72 3.92 -14.12 -2.05
N GLY A 73 3.03 -13.23 -2.48
CA GLY A 73 3.35 -11.83 -2.77
C GLY A 73 3.47 -10.94 -1.52
N SER A 74 2.81 -11.29 -0.42
CA SER A 74 2.67 -10.43 0.75
C SER A 74 3.94 -10.32 1.60
N ILE A 75 4.47 -9.10 1.74
CA ILE A 75 5.59 -8.81 2.66
C ILE A 75 5.19 -8.97 4.13
N TYR A 76 3.92 -8.75 4.47
CA TYR A 76 3.41 -8.89 5.83
C TYR A 76 3.39 -10.37 6.24
N VAL A 77 2.82 -11.25 5.39
CA VAL A 77 2.81 -12.70 5.65
C VAL A 77 4.23 -13.24 5.81
N LYS A 78 5.18 -12.80 4.96
CA LYS A 78 6.60 -13.17 5.07
C LYS A 78 7.19 -12.79 6.43
N ARG A 79 6.99 -11.54 6.87
CA ARG A 79 7.51 -11.05 8.17
C ARG A 79 6.87 -11.76 9.36
N GLU A 80 5.57 -12.06 9.28
CA GLU A 80 4.86 -12.78 10.33
C GLU A 80 5.34 -14.24 10.46
N VAL A 81 5.51 -14.94 9.33
CA VAL A 81 6.07 -16.29 9.29
C VAL A 81 7.50 -16.31 9.86
N GLU A 82 8.35 -15.39 9.41
CA GLU A 82 9.72 -15.24 9.95
C GLU A 82 9.69 -15.04 11.47
N ARG A 83 8.80 -14.17 11.96
CA ARG A 83 8.65 -13.88 13.40
C ARG A 83 8.15 -15.08 14.19
N ALA A 84 7.20 -15.84 13.65
CA ALA A 84 6.68 -17.05 14.27
C ALA A 84 7.76 -18.13 14.40
N VAL A 85 8.52 -18.34 13.32
CA VAL A 85 9.66 -19.27 13.29
C VAL A 85 10.76 -18.83 14.26
N ALA A 86 11.14 -17.55 14.25
CA ALA A 86 12.15 -17.00 15.16
C ALA A 86 11.76 -17.15 16.64
N LYS A 87 10.45 -17.23 16.94
CA LYS A 87 9.90 -17.47 18.29
C LYS A 87 9.61 -18.94 18.58
N ALA A 88 10.06 -19.86 17.72
CA ALA A 88 9.83 -21.30 17.81
C ALA A 88 8.36 -21.67 18.00
N LYS A 89 7.44 -20.91 17.38
CA LYS A 89 6.02 -21.25 17.35
C LYS A 89 5.80 -22.39 16.35
N PRO A 90 5.04 -23.44 16.69
CA PRO A 90 4.61 -24.43 15.71
C PRO A 90 3.84 -23.76 14.58
N VAL A 91 4.31 -23.94 13.34
CA VAL A 91 3.70 -23.36 12.14
C VAL A 91 2.92 -24.43 11.38
N PHE A 92 1.68 -24.11 11.03
CA PHE A 92 0.77 -24.97 10.28
C PHE A 92 0.39 -24.28 8.96
N PRO A 93 1.06 -24.63 7.85
CA PRO A 93 0.73 -24.07 6.55
C PRO A 93 -0.49 -24.77 5.93
N VAL A 94 -1.51 -23.98 5.61
CA VAL A 94 -2.78 -24.41 5.01
C VAL A 94 -2.85 -23.84 3.59
N ARG A 95 -2.73 -24.71 2.59
CA ARG A 95 -2.80 -24.34 1.18
C ARG A 95 -4.25 -24.20 0.74
N VAL A 96 -4.71 -22.95 0.58
CA VAL A 96 -6.06 -22.63 0.09
C VAL A 96 -6.12 -22.53 -1.44
N GLU A 97 -4.96 -22.55 -2.09
CA GLU A 97 -4.79 -22.67 -3.54
C GLU A 97 -3.71 -23.70 -3.86
N GLU A 98 -3.72 -24.23 -5.09
CA GLU A 98 -2.69 -25.16 -5.57
C GLU A 98 -1.38 -24.41 -5.89
N VAL A 99 -0.72 -23.90 -4.86
CA VAL A 99 0.53 -23.14 -4.99
C VAL A 99 1.62 -23.66 -4.06
N LEU A 100 2.87 -23.55 -4.49
CA LEU A 100 4.04 -23.77 -3.65
C LEU A 100 4.47 -22.46 -2.99
N PRO A 101 5.14 -22.50 -1.82
CA PRO A 101 5.66 -21.29 -1.20
C PRO A 101 6.71 -20.62 -2.08
N SER A 102 6.72 -19.29 -2.10
CA SER A 102 7.78 -18.48 -2.72
C SER A 102 9.13 -18.77 -2.06
N PRO A 103 10.29 -18.51 -2.71
CA PRO A 103 11.60 -18.79 -2.14
C PRO A 103 11.80 -18.22 -0.71
N ALA A 104 11.21 -17.06 -0.42
CA ALA A 104 11.27 -16.43 0.90
C ALA A 104 10.48 -17.21 1.98
N LEU A 105 9.33 -17.78 1.62
CA LEU A 105 8.52 -18.61 2.52
C LEU A 105 9.02 -20.07 2.54
N GLU A 106 9.57 -20.55 1.43
CA GLU A 106 10.10 -21.91 1.26
C GLU A 106 11.18 -22.20 2.31
N LEU A 107 12.06 -21.22 2.58
CA LEU A 107 13.08 -21.32 3.64
C LEU A 107 12.50 -21.72 5.02
N HIS A 108 11.27 -21.32 5.30
CA HIS A 108 10.62 -21.53 6.59
C HIS A 108 9.58 -22.65 6.59
N LEU A 109 9.01 -22.95 5.42
CA LEU A 109 7.86 -23.86 5.29
C LEU A 109 8.20 -25.19 4.60
N ALA A 110 9.29 -25.28 3.84
CA ALA A 110 9.58 -26.44 2.98
C ALA A 110 9.68 -27.79 3.71
N SER A 111 10.10 -27.78 4.98
CA SER A 111 10.22 -28.98 5.81
C SER A 111 8.92 -29.33 6.57
N LEU A 112 7.88 -28.49 6.48
CA LEU A 112 6.62 -28.68 7.20
C LEU A 112 5.61 -29.43 6.33
N HIS A 113 4.74 -30.20 6.98
CA HIS A 113 3.64 -30.85 6.32
C HIS A 113 2.53 -29.83 5.98
N TYR A 114 2.10 -29.80 4.72
CA TYR A 114 1.03 -28.93 4.26
C TYR A 114 -0.35 -29.56 4.45
N LEU A 115 -1.34 -28.73 4.82
CA LEU A 115 -2.74 -29.10 4.71
C LEU A 115 -3.32 -28.51 3.41
N ASP A 116 -3.61 -29.36 2.44
CA ASP A 116 -4.12 -28.96 1.13
C ASP A 116 -5.65 -28.77 1.18
N ALA A 117 -6.08 -27.58 1.61
CA ALA A 117 -7.48 -27.19 1.74
C ALA A 117 -8.10 -26.60 0.45
N TRP A 118 -7.39 -26.70 -0.68
CA TRP A 118 -7.86 -26.29 -2.00
C TRP A 118 -8.67 -27.39 -2.72
N GLN A 119 -8.55 -28.65 -2.25
CA GLN A 119 -9.37 -29.77 -2.71
C GLN A 119 -10.42 -30.12 -1.65
N GLY A 120 -11.63 -30.53 -2.06
CA GLY A 120 -12.66 -31.01 -1.14
C GLY A 120 -13.35 -29.91 -0.31
N ALA A 121 -14.11 -30.32 0.70
CA ALA A 121 -14.85 -29.39 1.55
C ALA A 121 -13.94 -28.78 2.63
N LEU A 122 -13.91 -27.44 2.73
CA LEU A 122 -13.05 -26.72 3.68
C LEU A 122 -13.26 -27.20 5.13
N ARG A 123 -14.51 -27.49 5.51
CA ARG A 123 -14.87 -27.94 6.86
C ARG A 123 -14.15 -29.23 7.29
N GLU A 124 -13.93 -30.18 6.38
CA GLU A 124 -13.22 -31.43 6.67
C GLU A 124 -11.72 -31.18 6.96
N HIS A 125 -11.14 -30.24 6.21
CA HIS A 125 -9.76 -29.79 6.40
C HIS A 125 -9.61 -29.06 7.73
N VAL A 126 -10.55 -28.20 8.12
CA VAL A 126 -10.51 -27.51 9.41
C VAL A 126 -10.62 -28.49 10.59
N VAL A 127 -11.42 -29.55 10.48
CA VAL A 127 -11.45 -30.62 11.51
C VAL A 127 -10.09 -31.32 11.62
N THR A 128 -9.42 -31.57 10.50
CA THR A 128 -8.07 -32.15 10.48
C THR A 128 -7.04 -31.19 11.09
N LEU A 129 -7.15 -29.90 10.77
CA LEU A 129 -6.33 -28.85 11.37
C LEU A 129 -6.52 -28.80 12.88
N ALA A 130 -7.75 -28.76 13.38
CA ALA A 130 -8.06 -28.74 14.82
C ALA A 130 -7.46 -29.95 15.57
N LYS A 131 -7.50 -31.14 14.97
CA LYS A 131 -6.84 -32.34 15.53
C LYS A 131 -5.33 -32.16 15.61
N ASN A 132 -4.69 -31.64 14.56
CA ASN A 132 -3.25 -31.39 14.53
C ASN A 132 -2.83 -30.31 15.55
N LEU A 133 -3.63 -29.25 15.69
CA LEU A 133 -3.42 -28.19 16.69
C LEU A 133 -3.51 -28.74 18.13
N SER A 134 -4.45 -29.65 18.38
CA SER A 134 -4.62 -30.32 19.68
C SER A 134 -3.48 -31.28 20.00
N GLY A 135 -2.94 -31.99 19.00
CA GLY A 135 -1.79 -32.89 19.17
C GLY A 135 -0.48 -32.14 19.48
N ALA A 136 -0.21 -31.04 18.78
CA ALA A 136 1.00 -30.23 19.00
C ALA A 136 1.02 -29.52 20.37
N ALA A 137 -0.15 -29.29 20.98
CA ALA A 137 -0.25 -28.76 22.34
C ALA A 137 0.30 -29.70 23.42
N ILE A 138 0.46 -31.01 23.12
CA ILE A 138 0.96 -32.02 24.07
C ILE A 138 2.50 -32.07 24.09
N GLU A 139 3.18 -31.71 23.00
CA GLU A 139 4.65 -31.75 22.92
C GLU A 139 5.34 -30.43 23.33
N GLY A 140 4.64 -29.29 23.26
CA GLY A 140 5.20 -27.97 23.58
C GLY A 140 5.30 -27.64 25.08
N ALA A 141 4.84 -28.50 25.99
CA ALA A 141 4.80 -28.23 27.43
C ALA A 141 6.05 -28.72 28.21
N GLU A 142 6.92 -29.55 27.62
CA GLU A 142 8.10 -30.11 28.30
C GLU A 142 9.41 -29.85 27.56
N GLN A 143 9.78 -28.59 27.31
CA GLN A 143 11.20 -28.25 27.16
C GLN A 143 11.52 -26.92 27.84
N PRO A 144 12.08 -26.92 29.07
CA PRO A 144 12.66 -25.72 29.62
C PRO A 144 13.93 -25.42 28.83
N ALA A 145 13.91 -24.35 28.02
CA ALA A 145 15.09 -23.82 27.39
C ALA A 145 16.14 -23.47 28.46
N ARG A 146 17.13 -24.34 28.66
CA ARG A 146 18.34 -24.06 29.44
C ARG A 146 19.18 -23.03 28.68
N PHE A 147 18.78 -21.76 28.77
CA PHE A 147 19.68 -20.65 28.46
C PHE A 147 20.62 -20.44 29.65
N PHE A 148 21.88 -20.85 29.46
CA PHE A 148 23.00 -20.57 30.34
C PHE A 148 23.31 -19.06 30.31
N ASN A 149 22.69 -18.31 31.24
CA ASN A 149 22.81 -16.86 31.36
C ASN A 149 24.12 -16.47 32.10
N TRP A 150 25.25 -16.46 31.39
CA TRP A 150 26.52 -15.92 31.92
C TRP A 150 26.48 -14.41 32.26
N ARG A 151 25.47 -13.69 31.75
CA ARG A 151 25.34 -12.23 31.91
C ARG A 151 24.66 -11.79 33.22
N LYS A 152 24.12 -12.72 34.03
CA LYS A 152 23.45 -12.39 35.32
C LYS A 152 24.32 -12.59 36.58
N THR A 153 25.49 -13.21 36.48
CA THR A 153 26.40 -13.39 37.63
C THR A 153 27.40 -12.26 37.85
N ALA A 154 27.53 -11.29 36.93
CA ALA A 154 28.48 -10.18 37.07
C ALA A 154 27.90 -8.91 37.73
N TYR A 155 26.57 -8.73 37.76
CA TYR A 155 25.94 -7.49 38.26
C TYR A 155 25.50 -7.53 39.74
N LEU A 156 25.51 -8.69 40.38
CA LEU A 156 25.04 -8.85 41.77
C LEU A 156 26.12 -8.64 42.84
N VAL A 157 27.39 -8.46 42.45
CA VAL A 157 28.50 -8.21 43.39
C VAL A 157 28.85 -6.72 43.52
N SER A 158 28.48 -5.85 42.56
CA SER A 158 28.81 -4.42 42.62
C SER A 158 27.78 -3.55 43.35
N ALA A 159 26.49 -3.91 43.31
CA ALA A 159 25.42 -3.08 43.87
C ALA A 159 25.35 -3.10 45.41
N THR A 160 25.84 -4.16 46.06
CA THR A 160 25.82 -4.29 47.52
C THR A 160 26.92 -3.46 48.21
N ALA A 161 28.04 -3.21 47.53
CA ALA A 161 29.14 -2.39 48.07
C ALA A 161 28.82 -0.88 48.08
N SER A 162 28.10 -0.38 47.07
CA SER A 162 27.77 1.05 46.95
C SER A 162 26.71 1.52 47.95
N VAL A 163 25.75 0.65 48.28
CA VAL A 163 24.69 0.98 49.25
C VAL A 163 25.24 1.02 50.67
N LEU A 164 26.18 0.12 51.02
CA LEU A 164 26.84 0.14 52.34
C LEU A 164 27.71 1.38 52.54
N LEU A 165 28.39 1.87 51.50
CA LEU A 165 29.23 3.07 51.58
C LEU A 165 28.41 4.36 51.78
N ALA A 166 27.25 4.45 51.12
CA ALA A 166 26.35 5.59 51.25
C ALA A 166 25.66 5.64 52.63
N TRP A 167 25.36 4.47 53.21
CA TRP A 167 24.73 4.37 54.53
C TRP A 167 25.68 4.80 55.66
N VAL A 168 26.99 4.48 55.54
CA VAL A 168 28.02 4.92 56.50
C VAL A 168 28.23 6.44 56.43
N LEU A 169 28.25 7.02 55.23
CA LEU A 169 28.42 8.48 55.04
C LEU A 169 27.26 9.29 55.62
N PHE A 170 26.03 8.77 55.56
CA PHE A 170 24.84 9.43 56.10
C PHE A 170 24.82 9.45 57.64
N TRP A 171 25.51 8.53 58.31
CA TRP A 171 25.58 8.49 59.78
C TRP A 171 26.72 9.34 60.36
N THR A 172 27.70 9.74 59.55
CA THR A 172 28.90 10.47 60.03
C THR A 172 28.79 12.00 59.96
N LEU A 173 27.81 12.55 59.25
CA LEU A 173 27.65 14.00 59.05
C LEU A 173 26.25 14.42 59.50
N GLY A 174 26.16 14.88 60.75
CA GLY A 174 24.91 15.30 61.41
C GLY A 174 24.14 16.39 60.66
N THR A 175 22.82 16.40 60.86
CA THR A 175 21.85 17.29 60.22
C THR A 175 21.81 18.68 60.87
N PRO A 176 21.79 19.79 60.10
CA PRO A 176 21.41 21.11 60.61
C PRO A 176 19.89 21.33 60.58
N ASP A 177 19.40 22.08 61.57
CA ASP A 177 17.98 22.39 61.82
C ASP A 177 17.30 23.27 60.75
N ALA A 178 15.99 23.09 60.62
CA ALA A 178 15.10 23.89 59.78
C ALA A 178 14.60 25.16 60.51
N PRO A 179 14.45 26.32 59.84
CA PRO A 179 13.79 27.47 60.45
C PRO A 179 12.27 27.49 60.21
N GLU A 180 11.58 27.98 61.24
CA GLU A 180 10.13 28.12 61.38
C GLU A 180 9.51 29.21 60.48
N GLY A 181 8.19 29.10 60.28
CA GLY A 181 7.40 29.95 59.40
C GLY A 181 6.99 31.32 59.95
N GLY A 182 6.56 32.20 59.04
CA GLY A 182 5.89 33.48 59.29
C GLY A 182 4.70 33.68 58.33
N PRO A 183 3.73 34.55 58.67
CA PRO A 183 2.35 34.41 58.24
C PRO A 183 2.02 35.03 56.88
N SER A 184 0.96 34.49 56.26
CA SER A 184 0.39 34.86 54.98
C SER A 184 -0.27 36.25 54.98
N VAL A 185 0.06 37.07 53.99
CA VAL A 185 -0.68 38.29 53.63
C VAL A 185 -1.54 37.99 52.41
N VAL A 186 -2.85 38.19 52.54
CA VAL A 186 -3.82 38.11 51.43
C VAL A 186 -3.93 39.49 50.80
N THR A 187 -3.72 39.59 49.49
CA THR A 187 -4.02 40.77 48.67
C THR A 187 -5.11 40.40 47.66
N PRO A 188 -6.14 41.22 47.41
CA PRO A 188 -7.24 40.85 46.53
C PRO A 188 -6.78 40.90 45.06
N LEU A 189 -7.11 39.86 44.29
CA LEU A 189 -6.94 39.84 42.84
C LEU A 189 -7.98 40.78 42.20
N GLY A 190 -7.48 41.85 41.58
CA GLY A 190 -8.25 42.66 40.65
C GLY A 190 -8.60 41.85 39.40
N GLU A 191 -9.81 42.11 38.92
CA GLU A 191 -10.38 41.62 37.67
C GLU A 191 -9.50 42.04 36.48
N VAL A 192 -8.82 41.07 35.86
CA VAL A 192 -8.07 41.28 34.62
C VAL A 192 -8.97 40.91 33.46
N ASP A 193 -9.42 41.93 32.75
CA ASP A 193 -10.10 41.83 31.47
C ASP A 193 -9.12 41.25 30.43
N HIS A 194 -9.19 39.94 30.21
CA HIS A 194 -8.41 39.27 29.17
C HIS A 194 -9.04 39.56 27.80
N LYS A 195 -8.67 40.68 27.19
CA LYS A 195 -8.75 40.80 25.73
C LYS A 195 -7.92 39.68 25.12
N LEU A 196 -8.59 38.77 24.40
CA LEU A 196 -7.96 37.75 23.56
C LEU A 196 -6.87 38.38 22.68
N PRO A 197 -5.67 37.78 22.55
CA PRO A 197 -4.65 38.32 21.68
C PRO A 197 -5.13 38.30 20.23
N ALA A 198 -4.79 39.35 19.48
CA ALA A 198 -5.01 39.42 18.04
C ALA A 198 -4.38 38.18 17.36
N VAL A 199 -5.23 37.36 16.72
CA VAL A 199 -4.83 36.15 16.00
C VAL A 199 -3.89 36.55 14.87
N ARG A 200 -2.69 35.95 14.84
CA ARG A 200 -1.67 36.22 13.81
C ARG A 200 -2.07 35.58 12.46
N PRO A 201 -1.60 36.15 11.32
CA PRO A 201 -1.80 35.58 9.97
C PRO A 201 -1.33 34.12 9.88
N PRO A 202 -1.71 33.35 8.83
CA PRO A 202 -1.28 31.97 8.70
C PRO A 202 0.25 31.93 8.63
N GLN A 203 0.90 31.49 9.72
CA GLN A 203 2.32 31.77 9.93
C GLN A 203 3.23 30.87 9.09
N SER A 204 2.74 29.72 8.64
CA SER A 204 3.44 28.80 7.76
C SER A 204 2.50 27.75 7.20
N CYS A 205 2.72 27.40 5.93
CA CYS A 205 2.12 26.24 5.29
C CYS A 205 3.21 25.26 4.90
N VAL A 206 2.95 23.97 5.07
CA VAL A 206 3.89 22.88 4.76
C VAL A 206 3.23 21.90 3.80
N ALA A 207 3.95 21.51 2.76
CA ALA A 207 3.53 20.46 1.84
C ALA A 207 3.42 19.13 2.60
N ASN A 208 2.24 18.51 2.59
CA ASN A 208 2.08 17.15 3.12
C ASN A 208 2.50 16.09 2.11
N TYR A 209 2.90 14.92 2.61
CA TYR A 209 3.12 13.73 1.79
C TYR A 209 1.82 13.03 1.36
N LEU A 210 0.67 13.45 1.90
CA LEU A 210 -0.64 12.86 1.62
C LEU A 210 -1.37 13.73 0.60
N GLY A 211 -1.58 13.23 -0.62
CA GLY A 211 -2.44 13.84 -1.65
C GLY A 211 -2.23 15.34 -1.94
N PRO A 212 -3.16 15.98 -2.66
CA PRO A 212 -3.10 17.40 -3.00
C PRO A 212 -3.58 18.28 -1.83
N ILE A 213 -3.12 18.02 -0.59
CA ILE A 213 -3.50 18.82 0.58
C ILE A 213 -2.28 19.41 1.28
N THR A 214 -2.35 20.67 1.67
CA THR A 214 -1.30 21.40 2.37
C THR A 214 -1.77 21.72 3.79
N SER A 215 -0.91 21.50 4.78
CA SER A 215 -1.22 21.83 6.18
C SER A 215 -0.76 23.26 6.44
N CYS A 216 -1.64 24.09 6.96
CA CYS A 216 -1.36 25.47 7.33
C CYS A 216 -1.66 25.70 8.81
N SER A 217 -0.81 26.48 9.47
CA SER A 217 -0.99 26.89 10.86
C SER A 217 -1.97 28.07 10.91
N VAL A 218 -3.25 27.80 11.18
CA VAL A 218 -4.34 28.81 11.14
C VAL A 218 -5.09 28.82 12.48
N GLY A 219 -5.66 29.97 12.86
CA GLY A 219 -6.55 30.06 14.03
C GLY A 219 -7.88 29.35 13.79
N SER A 220 -8.51 28.85 14.86
CA SER A 220 -9.83 28.20 14.81
C SER A 220 -10.98 29.21 14.62
N GLY A 221 -12.14 28.73 14.15
CA GLY A 221 -13.33 29.54 13.87
C GLY A 221 -13.22 30.58 12.74
N LEU A 222 -12.31 30.42 11.78
CA LEU A 222 -12.08 31.36 10.67
C LEU A 222 -12.38 30.75 9.30
N ASN A 223 -12.83 31.60 8.36
CA ASN A 223 -12.98 31.22 6.95
C ASN A 223 -11.68 31.47 6.19
N ILE A 224 -11.21 30.44 5.48
CA ILE A 224 -10.01 30.52 4.65
C ILE A 224 -10.44 30.47 3.19
N TYR A 225 -10.09 31.51 2.45
CA TYR A 225 -10.33 31.61 1.02
C TYR A 225 -9.13 31.04 0.29
N VAL A 226 -9.35 29.99 -0.50
CA VAL A 226 -8.34 29.36 -1.35
C VAL A 226 -8.67 29.70 -2.80
N ARG A 227 -7.70 30.30 -3.51
CA ARG A 227 -7.85 30.71 -4.89
C ARG A 227 -6.97 29.87 -5.81
N SER A 228 -7.58 29.27 -6.84
CA SER A 228 -6.89 28.51 -7.87
C SER A 228 -6.04 29.41 -8.77
N PRO A 229 -5.07 28.86 -9.51
CA PRO A 229 -4.30 29.61 -10.51
C PRO A 229 -5.17 30.27 -11.59
N GLU A 230 -6.32 29.66 -11.90
CA GLU A 230 -7.30 30.15 -12.88
C GLU A 230 -8.23 31.24 -12.32
N GLY A 231 -8.13 31.54 -11.02
CA GLY A 231 -8.89 32.60 -10.34
C GLY A 231 -10.20 32.14 -9.70
N GLU A 232 -10.50 30.84 -9.67
CA GLU A 232 -11.64 30.30 -8.94
C GLU A 232 -11.37 30.34 -7.44
N GLU A 233 -12.39 30.66 -6.63
CA GLU A 233 -12.24 30.87 -5.20
C GLU A 233 -13.18 29.99 -4.38
N TYR A 234 -12.65 29.46 -3.28
CA TYR A 234 -13.31 28.46 -2.44
C TYR A 234 -13.14 28.80 -0.96
N VAL A 235 -14.19 28.60 -0.18
CA VAL A 235 -14.16 28.85 1.27
C VAL A 235 -13.99 27.54 2.01
N ILE A 236 -12.89 27.43 2.77
CA ILE A 236 -12.58 26.30 3.64
C ILE A 236 -12.73 26.75 5.11
N PRO A 237 -13.56 26.10 5.93
CA PRO A 237 -13.58 26.37 7.36
C PRO A 237 -12.27 25.94 8.02
N SER A 238 -11.75 26.75 8.95
CA SER A 238 -10.59 26.38 9.78
C SER A 238 -10.85 25.13 10.62
N GLY A 239 -9.79 24.48 11.09
CA GLY A 239 -9.93 23.31 11.96
C GLY A 239 -10.22 22.00 11.22
N SER A 240 -10.04 21.99 9.89
CA SER A 240 -10.08 20.78 9.06
C SER A 240 -8.94 19.77 9.33
N GLY A 241 -8.22 19.91 10.46
CA GLY A 241 -7.17 18.99 10.94
C GLY A 241 -6.61 19.34 12.33
N THR A 242 -5.92 18.38 12.97
CA THR A 242 -5.12 18.64 14.19
C THR A 242 -3.63 18.37 13.93
N ASN A 243 -2.81 19.41 13.82
CA ASN A 243 -1.35 19.30 13.98
C ASN A 243 -0.89 20.28 15.04
N SER A 244 -0.69 19.79 16.27
CA SER A 244 -0.13 20.59 17.36
C SER A 244 1.40 20.60 17.24
N VAL A 245 1.98 21.67 16.69
CA VAL A 245 3.39 22.00 16.99
C VAL A 245 3.36 22.97 18.17
N VAL A 246 3.60 22.44 19.38
CA VAL A 246 3.82 23.30 20.55
C VAL A 246 5.24 23.84 20.46
N SER A 247 5.39 25.04 19.90
CA SER A 247 6.51 25.91 20.23
C SER A 247 5.96 27.27 20.65
N SER A 248 6.36 27.74 21.83
CA SER A 248 6.10 29.10 22.32
C SER A 248 4.65 29.54 22.60
N GLY A 249 3.76 28.63 23.03
CA GLY A 249 2.51 29.03 23.72
C GLY A 249 1.41 29.63 22.83
N VAL A 250 1.47 29.44 21.50
CA VAL A 250 0.37 29.71 20.58
C VAL A 250 -0.23 28.37 20.15
N HIS A 251 -1.50 28.12 20.50
CA HIS A 251 -2.26 27.03 19.90
C HIS A 251 -2.61 27.44 18.47
N ALA A 252 -1.88 26.93 17.50
CA ALA A 252 -2.31 26.97 16.12
C ALA A 252 -2.87 25.59 15.75
N GLU A 253 -4.09 25.56 15.25
CA GLU A 253 -4.70 24.34 14.74
C GLU A 253 -4.24 24.15 13.29
N GLY A 254 -3.77 22.95 12.98
CA GLY A 254 -3.27 22.63 11.64
C GLY A 254 -4.44 22.43 10.69
N THR A 255 -4.80 23.45 9.91
CA THR A 255 -5.87 23.37 8.93
C THR A 255 -5.34 22.83 7.60
N TYR A 256 -6.03 21.85 7.01
CA TYR A 256 -5.71 21.35 5.67
C TYR A 256 -6.41 22.19 4.61
N LEU A 257 -5.66 22.55 3.57
CA LEU A 257 -6.16 23.27 2.40
C LEU A 257 -5.94 22.44 1.14
N PRO A 258 -6.86 22.47 0.16
CA PRO A 258 -6.64 21.85 -1.14
C PRO A 258 -5.55 22.60 -1.90
N TRP A 259 -4.71 21.85 -2.60
CA TRP A 259 -3.74 22.35 -3.55
C TRP A 259 -4.30 22.17 -4.97
N LEU A 260 -4.62 23.30 -5.60
CA LEU A 260 -5.32 23.38 -6.89
C LEU A 260 -4.36 23.57 -8.07
N GLY A 261 -3.05 23.39 -7.84
CA GLY A 261 -2.00 23.58 -8.83
C GLY A 261 -0.96 24.62 -8.43
N SER A 262 0.11 24.71 -9.21
CA SER A 262 1.18 25.66 -8.99
C SER A 262 0.65 27.10 -9.10
N GLY A 263 0.91 27.92 -8.09
CA GLY A 263 0.33 29.26 -7.97
C GLY A 263 -0.97 29.36 -7.16
N THR A 264 -1.47 28.26 -6.59
CA THR A 264 -2.60 28.31 -5.63
C THR A 264 -2.27 29.25 -4.47
N THR A 265 -3.21 30.13 -4.12
CA THR A 265 -3.05 31.10 -3.02
C THR A 265 -4.13 30.92 -1.95
N ALA A 266 -3.85 31.36 -0.73
CA ALA A 266 -4.81 31.37 0.36
C ALA A 266 -4.74 32.66 1.19
N TYR A 267 -5.88 33.10 1.71
CA TYR A 267 -5.99 34.21 2.66
C TYR A 267 -7.16 33.98 3.62
N ILE A 268 -7.16 34.69 4.75
CA ILE A 268 -8.14 34.53 5.83
C ILE A 268 -9.05 35.75 5.90
N GLU A 269 -10.33 35.52 6.18
CA GLU A 269 -11.26 36.55 6.62
C GLU A 269 -11.37 36.58 8.15
N TYR A 270 -11.13 37.75 8.75
CA TYR A 270 -11.26 37.99 10.19
C TYR A 270 -12.66 38.50 10.54
N SER A 271 -13.03 38.43 11.83
CA SER A 271 -14.35 38.82 12.38
C SER A 271 -14.84 40.22 11.99
N ASP A 272 -13.93 41.11 11.59
CA ASP A 272 -14.21 42.51 11.24
C ASP A 272 -14.26 42.75 9.71
N ASN A 273 -14.49 41.70 8.90
CA ASN A 273 -14.42 41.73 7.42
C ASN A 273 -13.06 42.22 6.88
N GLN A 274 -12.00 42.11 7.68
CA GLN A 274 -10.64 42.36 7.23
C GLN A 274 -10.03 41.07 6.69
N TYR A 275 -9.19 41.19 5.67
CA TYR A 275 -8.52 40.06 5.04
C TYR A 275 -7.03 40.03 5.38
N SER A 276 -6.47 38.84 5.55
CA SER A 276 -5.02 38.68 5.66
C SER A 276 -4.32 38.97 4.32
N ALA A 277 -2.99 39.15 4.38
CA ALA A 277 -2.20 39.04 3.17
C ALA A 277 -2.36 37.64 2.55
N SER A 278 -2.38 37.59 1.22
CA SER A 278 -2.40 36.33 0.47
C SER A 278 -1.04 35.64 0.57
N ILE A 279 -1.07 34.32 0.82
CA ILE A 279 0.11 33.46 0.81
C ILE A 279 0.01 32.48 -0.35
N THR A 280 1.13 32.21 -1.02
CA THR A 280 1.21 31.14 -2.02
C THR A 280 1.42 29.81 -1.31
N LEU A 281 0.59 28.81 -1.61
CA LEU A 281 0.75 27.47 -1.04
C LEU A 281 2.00 26.79 -1.63
N PRO A 282 2.72 25.96 -0.86
CA PRO A 282 3.87 25.21 -1.35
C PRO A 282 3.54 24.37 -2.59
N ASP A 283 4.44 24.40 -3.58
CA ASP A 283 4.29 23.63 -4.80
C ASP A 283 4.52 22.13 -4.56
N LYS A 284 3.79 21.28 -5.29
CA LYS A 284 3.81 19.82 -5.18
C LYS A 284 3.89 19.17 -6.57
N PRO A 285 5.04 19.26 -7.25
CA PRO A 285 5.17 18.89 -8.65
C PRO A 285 5.01 17.39 -8.95
N ASP A 286 4.85 16.53 -7.95
CA ASP A 286 4.74 15.07 -8.12
C ASP A 286 3.36 14.49 -7.73
N ILE A 287 2.37 15.33 -7.41
CA ILE A 287 1.05 14.90 -6.96
C ILE A 287 -0.03 15.45 -7.91
N PRO A 288 -1.01 14.63 -8.34
CA PRO A 288 -2.11 15.10 -9.17
C PRO A 288 -2.94 16.18 -8.45
N ILE A 289 -3.41 17.15 -9.23
CA ILE A 289 -4.08 18.36 -8.76
C ILE A 289 -5.49 18.03 -8.25
N ALA A 290 -5.94 18.73 -7.19
CA ALA A 290 -7.33 18.67 -6.75
C ALA A 290 -8.23 19.53 -7.66
N VAL A 291 -9.37 18.99 -8.07
CA VAL A 291 -10.39 19.70 -8.84
C VAL A 291 -11.64 19.86 -7.99
N HIS A 292 -12.18 21.07 -7.92
CA HIS A 292 -13.43 21.31 -7.23
C HIS A 292 -14.60 20.61 -7.92
N VAL A 293 -15.42 19.93 -7.12
CA VAL A 293 -16.68 19.31 -7.54
C VAL A 293 -17.80 20.26 -7.15
N PRO A 294 -18.40 20.99 -8.11
CA PRO A 294 -19.40 22.00 -7.80
C PRO A 294 -20.66 21.37 -7.19
N SER A 295 -21.12 21.98 -6.10
CA SER A 295 -22.43 21.70 -5.52
C SER A 295 -23.51 22.57 -6.19
N PRO A 296 -24.75 22.06 -6.37
CA PRO A 296 -25.89 22.90 -6.73
C PRO A 296 -26.30 23.87 -5.61
N GLU A 297 -25.82 23.69 -4.38
CA GLU A 297 -26.19 24.46 -3.20
C GLU A 297 -25.06 25.40 -2.75
N SER A 298 -25.37 26.67 -2.49
CA SER A 298 -24.39 27.72 -2.14
C SER A 298 -23.76 27.57 -0.75
N HIS A 299 -24.38 26.80 0.15
CA HIS A 299 -23.92 26.60 1.53
C HIS A 299 -23.23 25.25 1.75
N ALA A 300 -23.12 24.44 0.70
CA ALA A 300 -22.51 23.13 0.77
C ALA A 300 -21.01 23.24 1.10
N PRO A 301 -20.47 22.35 1.96
CA PRO A 301 -19.04 22.23 2.15
C PRO A 301 -18.33 21.90 0.84
N PRO A 302 -17.08 22.32 0.68
CA PRO A 302 -16.36 22.11 -0.55
C PRO A 302 -15.93 20.65 -0.69
N LEU A 303 -16.18 20.10 -1.88
CA LEU A 303 -15.82 18.75 -2.27
C LEU A 303 -14.78 18.83 -3.39
N PHE A 304 -13.68 18.10 -3.25
CA PHE A 304 -12.64 18.04 -4.27
C PHE A 304 -12.41 16.62 -4.73
N TYR A 305 -12.12 16.46 -6.01
CA TYR A 305 -11.69 15.21 -6.60
C TYR A 305 -10.18 15.26 -6.84
N THR A 306 -9.49 14.16 -6.58
CA THR A 306 -8.09 13.97 -6.95
C THR A 306 -7.89 12.63 -7.63
N ALA A 307 -7.09 12.61 -8.70
CA ALA A 307 -6.63 11.37 -9.29
C ALA A 307 -5.67 10.67 -8.32
N ILE A 308 -5.70 9.35 -8.25
CA ILE A 308 -4.78 8.58 -7.41
C ILE A 308 -3.67 8.02 -8.31
N PRO A 309 -2.38 8.30 -7.99
CA PRO A 309 -1.24 7.59 -8.56
C PRO A 309 -1.33 6.08 -8.34
N ASP A 310 -1.09 5.27 -9.38
CA ASP A 310 -1.00 3.81 -9.20
C ASP A 310 0.12 3.46 -8.21
N GLY A 311 -0.16 2.51 -7.32
CA GLY A 311 0.80 2.07 -6.30
C GLY A 311 0.90 2.98 -5.07
N SER A 312 0.08 4.03 -4.97
CA SER A 312 0.00 4.79 -3.72
C SER A 312 -0.59 3.91 -2.61
N ALA A 313 0.25 3.62 -1.59
CA ALA A 313 -0.14 2.79 -0.44
C ALA A 313 -0.99 3.56 0.59
N PHE A 314 -1.35 4.81 0.30
CA PHE A 314 -2.08 5.67 1.22
C PHE A 314 -3.56 5.30 1.32
N PHE A 315 -4.14 4.76 0.23
CA PHE A 315 -5.53 4.32 0.19
C PHE A 315 -5.63 2.81 0.43
N GLU A 316 -6.62 2.38 1.20
CA GLU A 316 -6.82 0.95 1.50
C GLU A 316 -7.21 0.17 0.22
N ASN A 317 -7.76 0.87 -0.77
CA ASN A 317 -8.15 0.31 -2.05
C ASN A 317 -7.13 0.63 -3.17
N SER A 318 -6.22 -0.30 -3.42
CA SER A 318 -5.22 -0.19 -4.50
C SER A 318 -5.79 -0.21 -5.93
N LYS A 319 -7.11 -0.40 -6.09
CA LYS A 319 -7.81 -0.33 -7.38
C LYS A 319 -8.57 0.99 -7.57
N ALA A 320 -8.62 1.85 -6.55
CA ALA A 320 -9.25 3.15 -6.65
C ALA A 320 -8.40 4.05 -7.56
N ARG A 321 -9.00 4.55 -8.63
CA ARG A 321 -8.30 5.42 -9.58
C ARG A 321 -8.40 6.91 -9.19
N GLY A 322 -9.17 7.23 -8.16
CA GLY A 322 -9.47 8.59 -7.72
C GLY A 322 -10.15 8.55 -6.36
N ALA A 323 -10.05 9.64 -5.61
CA ALA A 323 -10.77 9.79 -4.35
C ALA A 323 -11.28 11.22 -4.19
N TYR A 324 -12.27 11.35 -3.31
CA TYR A 324 -12.90 12.62 -3.03
C TYR A 324 -12.54 13.07 -1.64
N LEU A 325 -12.20 14.35 -1.55
CA LEU A 325 -11.83 15.04 -0.34
C LEU A 325 -13.00 15.89 0.09
N PHE A 326 -13.63 15.48 1.18
CA PHE A 326 -14.71 16.23 1.81
C PHE A 326 -14.15 17.03 2.99
N PHE A 327 -14.20 18.36 2.88
CA PHE A 327 -13.78 19.28 3.92
C PHE A 327 -15.00 19.67 4.76
N ALA A 328 -15.31 18.84 5.77
CA ALA A 328 -16.43 19.11 6.65
C ALA A 328 -16.18 20.33 7.57
N PRO A 329 -17.25 20.94 8.10
CA PRO A 329 -17.14 21.98 9.14
C PRO A 329 -16.40 21.50 10.41
N GLU A 330 -15.76 22.44 11.10
CA GLU A 330 -14.90 22.22 12.30
C GLU A 330 -15.55 21.38 13.41
N ASP A 331 -16.85 21.55 13.64
CA ASP A 331 -17.60 20.90 14.71
C ASP A 331 -18.22 19.54 14.31
N THR A 332 -17.89 19.07 13.11
CA THR A 332 -18.41 17.81 12.59
C THR A 332 -17.84 16.63 13.37
N HIS A 333 -18.70 15.76 13.88
CA HIS A 333 -18.29 14.55 14.58
C HIS A 333 -18.48 13.27 13.76
N ASP A 334 -19.56 13.18 12.98
CA ASP A 334 -19.79 12.06 12.07
C ASP A 334 -20.15 12.58 10.69
N VAL A 335 -19.65 11.90 9.66
CA VAL A 335 -20.03 12.09 8.26
C VAL A 335 -20.56 10.78 7.72
N GLU A 336 -21.60 10.87 6.91
CA GLU A 336 -22.08 9.72 6.16
C GLU A 336 -22.40 10.11 4.72
N TRP A 337 -22.23 9.14 3.84
CA TRP A 337 -22.49 9.32 2.42
C TRP A 337 -23.11 8.09 1.78
N THR A 338 -23.72 8.29 0.62
CA THR A 338 -24.21 7.22 -0.24
C THR A 338 -24.17 7.64 -1.71
N THR A 339 -24.14 6.62 -2.58
CA THR A 339 -24.26 6.77 -4.03
C THR A 339 -25.50 6.09 -4.59
N ASP A 340 -26.27 5.40 -3.74
CA ASP A 340 -27.51 4.75 -4.12
C ASP A 340 -28.70 5.37 -3.39
N SER A 341 -29.89 5.17 -3.97
CA SER A 341 -31.16 5.57 -3.34
C SER A 341 -31.60 4.64 -2.21
N LYS A 342 -30.78 3.63 -1.85
CA LYS A 342 -31.13 2.60 -0.87
C LYS A 342 -30.78 3.00 0.57
N GLY A 343 -30.11 4.14 0.76
CA GLY A 343 -29.88 4.77 2.05
C GLY A 343 -28.40 5.03 2.33
N PHE A 344 -28.12 5.69 3.45
CA PHE A 344 -26.75 5.92 3.92
C PHE A 344 -26.19 4.63 4.53
N VAL A 345 -25.10 4.11 3.95
CA VAL A 345 -24.54 2.80 4.31
C VAL A 345 -23.24 2.95 5.11
N ARG A 346 -22.54 4.08 4.99
CA ARG A 346 -21.23 4.30 5.61
C ARG A 346 -21.26 5.52 6.50
N VAL A 347 -20.96 5.31 7.78
CA VAL A 347 -20.75 6.37 8.77
C VAL A 347 -19.27 6.35 9.12
N GLU A 348 -18.58 7.42 8.77
CA GLU A 348 -17.22 7.65 9.25
C GLU A 348 -17.23 8.66 10.38
N ARG A 349 -16.63 8.25 11.49
CA ARG A 349 -16.42 9.13 12.62
C ARG A 349 -15.26 10.05 12.29
N MET A 350 -15.48 11.35 12.46
CA MET A 350 -14.45 12.34 12.21
C MET A 350 -13.24 12.10 13.12
N PRO A 351 -12.05 12.04 12.54
CA PRO A 351 -10.85 11.63 13.25
C PRO A 351 -10.13 12.74 14.02
N TRP A 352 -10.79 13.86 14.35
CA TRP A 352 -10.20 15.03 15.03
C TRP A 352 -9.49 14.73 16.36
N ASN A 353 -9.76 13.57 16.98
CA ASN A 353 -9.11 13.13 18.23
C ASN A 353 -7.85 12.26 18.03
N ASP A 354 -7.59 11.77 16.81
CA ASP A 354 -6.41 10.98 16.48
C ASP A 354 -5.41 11.85 15.70
N ARG A 355 -4.16 11.91 16.16
CA ARG A 355 -3.09 12.86 15.76
C ARG A 355 -2.61 12.76 14.29
N ARG A 356 -3.44 12.35 13.33
CA ARG A 356 -3.08 12.14 11.91
C ARG A 356 -4.13 12.61 10.90
N ALA A 357 -5.18 13.28 11.34
CA ALA A 357 -6.41 13.29 10.55
C ALA A 357 -6.71 14.62 9.88
N GLY A 358 -6.86 14.58 8.55
CA GLY A 358 -7.23 15.69 7.69
C GLY A 358 -8.64 15.50 7.10
N PRO A 359 -8.96 16.09 5.93
CA PRO A 359 -10.26 15.94 5.27
C PRO A 359 -10.66 14.46 5.10
N VAL A 360 -11.98 14.21 5.04
CA VAL A 360 -12.50 12.84 4.86
C VAL A 360 -12.29 12.39 3.44
N TRP A 361 -11.65 11.22 3.32
CA TRP A 361 -11.46 10.54 2.06
C TRP A 361 -12.67 9.66 1.80
N ILE A 362 -13.41 9.99 0.75
CA ILE A 362 -14.51 9.16 0.28
C ILE A 362 -13.95 8.26 -0.82
N GLU A 363 -13.73 7.01 -0.42
CA GLU A 363 -13.20 5.93 -1.25
C GLU A 363 -14.34 4.96 -1.62
N GLU A 364 -14.17 4.21 -2.72
CA GLU A 364 -15.10 3.14 -3.15
C GLU A 364 -16.47 3.61 -3.69
N LEU A 365 -16.44 4.40 -4.76
CA LEU A 365 -17.65 4.80 -5.47
C LEU A 365 -18.01 3.79 -6.58
N PRO A 366 -19.30 3.66 -6.95
CA PRO A 366 -19.79 2.60 -7.82
C PRO A 366 -19.19 2.67 -9.22
N ARG A 367 -19.24 1.54 -9.96
CA ARG A 367 -18.83 1.50 -11.38
C ARG A 367 -19.73 2.34 -12.28
N ALA A 368 -20.93 2.71 -11.82
CA ALA A 368 -21.83 3.56 -12.58
C ALA A 368 -21.25 4.98 -12.63
N ASP A 369 -21.03 5.48 -13.85
CA ASP A 369 -20.49 6.81 -14.13
C ASP A 369 -21.31 7.38 -15.31
N PRO A 370 -21.94 8.57 -15.19
CA PRO A 370 -21.98 9.46 -14.02
C PRO A 370 -22.88 8.93 -12.88
N PHE A 371 -22.71 9.49 -11.68
CA PHE A 371 -23.52 9.17 -10.50
C PHE A 371 -23.73 10.39 -9.58
N THR A 372 -24.61 10.23 -8.59
CA THR A 372 -24.87 11.26 -7.56
C THR A 372 -24.33 10.81 -6.21
N LEU A 373 -23.47 11.61 -5.61
CA LEU A 373 -22.98 11.42 -4.24
C LEU A 373 -23.79 12.28 -3.29
N SER A 374 -24.49 11.63 -2.36
CA SER A 374 -25.24 12.30 -1.29
C SER A 374 -24.42 12.27 -0.01
N ILE A 375 -24.20 13.41 0.63
CA ILE A 375 -23.40 13.54 1.86
C ILE A 375 -24.20 14.30 2.92
N ARG A 376 -24.11 13.88 4.18
CA ARG A 376 -24.58 14.65 5.34
C ARG A 376 -23.66 14.43 6.55
N TRP A 377 -23.74 15.33 7.52
CA TRP A 377 -22.88 15.31 8.70
C TRP A 377 -23.64 15.72 9.96
N ARG A 378 -23.03 15.54 11.13
CA ARG A 378 -23.61 15.96 12.42
C ARG A 378 -22.55 16.25 13.48
N LYS A 379 -22.95 17.03 14.48
CA LYS A 379 -22.19 17.25 15.72
C LYS A 379 -22.48 16.15 16.75
N PRO A 380 -21.68 16.03 17.83
CA PRO A 380 -21.92 15.04 18.88
C PRO A 380 -23.31 15.25 19.52
N GLY A 381 -24.20 14.27 19.37
CA GLY A 381 -25.53 14.29 19.99
C GLY A 381 -26.58 15.14 19.27
N GLU A 382 -26.26 15.73 18.11
CA GLU A 382 -27.20 16.50 17.30
C GLU A 382 -27.83 15.65 16.17
N GLN A 383 -28.88 16.19 15.53
CA GLN A 383 -29.46 15.59 14.33
C GLN A 383 -28.55 15.79 13.11
N TRP A 384 -28.72 14.91 12.10
CA TRP A 384 -28.05 15.05 10.82
C TRP A 384 -28.49 16.32 10.09
N THR A 385 -27.57 16.96 9.38
CA THR A 385 -27.88 18.06 8.47
C THR A 385 -28.78 17.62 7.31
N GLU A 386 -29.29 18.60 6.57
CA GLU A 386 -29.87 18.34 5.26
C GLU A 386 -28.85 17.65 4.34
N THR A 387 -29.35 16.84 3.43
CA THR A 387 -28.51 16.04 2.53
C THR A 387 -28.10 16.89 1.34
N VAL A 388 -26.79 17.04 1.15
CA VAL A 388 -26.22 17.72 -0.02
C VAL A 388 -25.93 16.70 -1.10
N GLN A 389 -26.29 17.02 -2.35
CA GLN A 389 -26.10 16.13 -3.49
C GLN A 389 -25.10 16.71 -4.50
N TYR A 390 -24.05 15.95 -4.79
CA TYR A 390 -23.04 16.27 -5.79
C TYR A 390 -23.26 15.39 -7.02
N PHE A 391 -23.39 16.01 -8.19
CA PHE A 391 -23.40 15.29 -9.46
C PHE A 391 -21.97 15.07 -9.94
N ILE A 392 -21.61 13.81 -10.16
CA ILE A 392 -20.23 13.42 -10.41
C ILE A 392 -20.14 12.71 -11.76
N ASP A 393 -19.33 13.30 -12.63
CA ASP A 393 -18.79 12.68 -13.85
C ASP A 393 -17.31 12.42 -13.59
N ASN A 394 -16.99 11.15 -13.32
CA ASN A 394 -15.68 10.74 -12.88
C ASN A 394 -14.65 10.87 -13.99
N GLN A 395 -15.06 10.54 -15.23
CA GLN A 395 -14.23 10.69 -16.42
C GLN A 395 -13.83 12.15 -16.65
N SER A 396 -14.79 13.09 -16.60
CA SER A 396 -14.53 14.52 -16.78
C SER A 396 -13.65 15.11 -15.67
N LEU A 397 -13.92 14.77 -14.40
CA LEU A 397 -13.13 15.24 -13.25
C LEU A 397 -11.69 14.73 -13.30
N ARG A 398 -11.50 13.46 -13.67
CA ARG A 398 -10.19 12.85 -13.89
C ARG A 398 -9.41 13.58 -14.99
N GLN A 399 -10.02 13.81 -16.14
CA GLN A 399 -9.37 14.53 -17.24
C GLN A 399 -8.96 15.94 -16.81
N ARG A 400 -9.83 16.67 -16.10
CA ARG A 400 -9.49 18.01 -15.57
C ARG A 400 -8.31 17.96 -14.59
N SER A 401 -8.32 17.02 -13.64
CA SER A 401 -7.29 16.87 -12.60
C SER A 401 -5.90 16.60 -13.17
N VAL A 402 -5.84 15.86 -14.30
CA VAL A 402 -4.58 15.52 -14.97
C VAL A 402 -4.16 16.59 -15.98
N SER A 403 -5.10 17.31 -16.60
CA SER A 403 -4.83 18.26 -17.69
C SER A 403 -3.96 19.47 -17.30
N THR A 404 -3.95 19.85 -16.03
CA THR A 404 -3.19 20.99 -15.48
C THR A 404 -1.76 20.61 -15.08
N TYR A 405 -1.40 19.33 -15.11
CA TYR A 405 -0.06 18.84 -14.80
C TYR A 405 0.92 19.12 -15.95
N GLU A 406 2.16 19.51 -15.62
CA GLU A 406 3.19 19.81 -16.64
C GLU A 406 3.80 18.51 -17.20
N LEU A 407 3.05 17.95 -18.15
CA LEU A 407 3.24 16.58 -18.65
C LEU A 407 4.52 16.33 -19.44
N ALA A 408 5.19 17.36 -19.97
CA ALA A 408 6.44 17.19 -20.71
C ALA A 408 7.57 16.59 -19.85
N ASN A 409 7.54 16.82 -18.54
CA ASN A 409 8.48 16.25 -17.56
C ASN A 409 7.98 14.95 -16.92
N SER A 410 6.79 14.47 -17.32
CA SER A 410 6.12 13.36 -16.67
C SER A 410 6.50 12.00 -17.23
N ILE A 411 7.02 11.89 -18.46
CA ILE A 411 7.38 10.61 -19.06
C ILE A 411 8.82 10.26 -18.68
N VAL A 412 9.01 9.12 -18.02
CA VAL A 412 10.31 8.58 -17.65
C VAL A 412 10.52 7.26 -18.35
N CYS A 413 11.66 7.11 -19.02
CA CYS A 413 12.06 5.93 -19.74
C CYS A 413 13.29 5.28 -19.08
N SER A 414 13.17 4.02 -18.66
CA SER A 414 14.25 3.23 -18.08
C SER A 414 14.59 2.03 -18.95
N ARG A 415 15.87 1.64 -18.95
CA ARG A 415 16.29 0.35 -19.50
C ARG A 415 16.06 -0.74 -18.47
N ASP A 416 15.26 -1.73 -18.83
CA ASP A 416 14.95 -2.89 -17.99
C ASP A 416 15.47 -4.18 -18.62
N SER A 417 15.99 -5.07 -17.78
CA SER A 417 16.36 -6.43 -18.17
C SER A 417 15.78 -7.41 -17.15
N TRP A 418 15.11 -8.44 -17.65
CA TRP A 418 14.58 -9.53 -16.82
C TRP A 418 15.36 -10.80 -17.13
N ALA A 419 15.45 -11.72 -16.17
CA ALA A 419 16.27 -12.93 -16.29
C ALA A 419 15.96 -13.82 -17.51
N ALA A 420 14.79 -13.64 -18.14
CA ALA A 420 14.32 -14.44 -19.28
C ALA A 420 13.97 -13.60 -20.54
N VAL A 421 14.27 -12.29 -20.55
CA VAL A 421 13.90 -11.38 -21.64
C VAL A 421 15.08 -10.42 -21.94
N PRO A 422 15.44 -10.20 -23.22
CA PRO A 422 16.46 -9.24 -23.60
C PRO A 422 16.20 -7.84 -23.02
N ALA A 423 17.27 -7.05 -22.89
CA ALA A 423 17.15 -5.68 -22.44
C ALA A 423 16.20 -4.90 -23.37
N HIS A 424 15.25 -4.20 -22.79
CA HIS A 424 14.27 -3.39 -23.50
C HIS A 424 14.10 -2.05 -22.76
N THR A 425 13.53 -1.08 -23.47
CA THR A 425 13.23 0.23 -22.86
C THR A 425 11.78 0.24 -22.40
N ARG A 426 11.52 0.80 -21.23
CA ARG A 426 10.18 0.96 -20.68
C ARG A 426 9.95 2.41 -20.32
N CYS A 427 8.93 3.02 -20.92
CA CYS A 427 8.49 4.38 -20.59
C CYS A 427 7.16 4.36 -19.85
N ARG A 428 7.06 5.18 -18.80
CA ARG A 428 5.86 5.33 -17.95
C ARG A 428 5.73 6.78 -17.49
N THR A 429 4.61 7.13 -16.85
CA THR A 429 4.53 8.41 -16.15
C THR A 429 5.25 8.35 -14.79
N LYS A 430 5.88 9.45 -14.37
CA LYS A 430 6.56 9.62 -13.09
C LYS A 430 5.59 9.47 -11.91
N ILE A 431 4.36 9.93 -12.12
CA ILE A 431 3.26 9.93 -11.14
C ILE A 431 2.41 8.66 -11.20
N GLY A 432 2.77 7.65 -12.01
CA GLY A 432 2.05 6.37 -12.03
C GLY A 432 0.60 6.44 -12.54
N ILE A 433 0.24 7.46 -13.33
CA ILE A 433 -1.06 7.51 -14.03
C ILE A 433 -0.87 6.90 -15.44
N PRO A 434 -1.77 6.03 -15.94
CA PRO A 434 -1.64 5.46 -17.28
C PRO A 434 -1.66 6.55 -18.37
N LEU A 435 -0.76 6.46 -19.35
CA LEU A 435 -0.63 7.44 -20.44
C LEU A 435 -1.93 7.64 -21.23
N GLY A 436 -2.74 6.57 -21.38
CA GLY A 436 -4.04 6.58 -22.03
C GLY A 436 -5.10 7.42 -21.32
N GLU A 437 -4.90 7.72 -20.03
CA GLU A 437 -5.77 8.64 -19.28
C GLU A 437 -5.38 10.10 -19.48
N ILE A 438 -4.18 10.36 -20.01
CA ILE A 438 -3.59 11.69 -20.14
C ILE A 438 -3.71 12.23 -21.56
N PHE A 439 -3.38 11.38 -22.53
CA PHE A 439 -3.26 11.77 -23.93
C PHE A 439 -4.37 11.13 -24.75
N ALA A 440 -4.97 11.93 -25.64
CA ALA A 440 -5.94 11.44 -26.62
C ALA A 440 -5.23 10.75 -27.80
N GLU A 441 -4.04 11.22 -28.14
CA GLU A 441 -3.19 10.66 -29.18
C GLU A 441 -1.74 10.67 -28.69
N LEU A 442 -1.03 9.56 -28.86
CA LEU A 442 0.38 9.43 -28.53
C LEU A 442 1.13 8.88 -29.74
N ARG A 443 2.19 9.58 -30.12
CA ARG A 443 3.13 9.19 -31.17
C ARG A 443 4.52 9.06 -30.59
N TRP A 444 5.29 8.15 -31.15
CA TRP A 444 6.64 7.88 -30.69
C TRP A 444 7.57 7.49 -31.84
N GLY A 445 8.88 7.67 -31.62
CA GLY A 445 9.90 7.23 -32.57
C GLY A 445 11.31 7.38 -32.02
N THR A 446 12.29 6.80 -32.73
CA THR A 446 13.72 6.97 -32.42
C THR A 446 14.34 8.19 -33.11
N LEU A 447 13.60 8.79 -34.04
CA LEU A 447 13.97 10.00 -34.76
C LEU A 447 12.88 11.04 -34.56
N ALA A 448 13.27 12.32 -34.45
CA ALA A 448 12.32 13.40 -34.16
C ALA A 448 11.28 13.63 -35.27
N ASP A 449 11.66 13.37 -36.52
CA ASP A 449 10.83 13.64 -37.70
C ASP A 449 10.05 12.41 -38.20
N ASP A 450 10.19 11.26 -37.53
CA ASP A 450 9.59 9.99 -37.91
C ASP A 450 8.92 9.36 -36.68
N LEU A 451 7.66 9.75 -36.47
CA LEU A 451 6.87 9.37 -35.30
C LEU A 451 5.62 8.59 -35.72
N ASP A 452 5.55 7.35 -35.26
CA ASP A 452 4.40 6.46 -35.49
C ASP A 452 3.35 6.60 -34.40
N LEU A 453 2.09 6.38 -34.78
CA LEU A 453 1.01 6.24 -33.81
C LEU A 453 1.28 5.01 -32.96
N VAL A 454 1.26 5.20 -31.65
CA VAL A 454 1.41 4.09 -30.71
C VAL A 454 0.38 2.98 -30.97
N ASP A 455 -0.86 3.33 -31.30
CA ASP A 455 -1.93 2.37 -31.58
C ASP A 455 -1.67 1.49 -32.81
N SER A 456 -0.77 1.92 -33.70
CA SER A 456 -0.38 1.14 -34.87
C SER A 456 0.72 0.11 -34.58
N PHE A 457 1.31 0.14 -33.38
CA PHE A 457 2.34 -0.81 -33.00
C PHE A 457 1.74 -2.16 -32.60
N ASP A 458 2.16 -3.22 -33.28
CA ASP A 458 1.72 -4.59 -32.97
C ASP A 458 2.53 -5.17 -31.78
N PHE A 459 2.03 -4.89 -30.58
CA PHE A 459 2.62 -5.39 -29.33
C PHE A 459 2.66 -6.92 -29.27
N SER A 460 1.65 -7.58 -29.84
CA SER A 460 1.53 -9.04 -29.77
C SER A 460 2.65 -9.73 -30.58
N THR A 461 2.89 -9.25 -31.80
CA THR A 461 3.95 -9.76 -32.66
C THR A 461 5.32 -9.38 -32.11
N TRP A 462 5.51 -8.15 -31.64
CA TRP A 462 6.79 -7.75 -31.05
C TRP A 462 7.14 -8.58 -29.81
N ALA A 463 6.19 -8.74 -28.87
CA ALA A 463 6.41 -9.55 -27.68
C ALA A 463 6.80 -10.98 -28.08
N THR A 464 6.07 -11.59 -29.01
CA THR A 464 6.37 -12.92 -29.56
C THR A 464 7.77 -13.00 -30.16
N ASN A 465 8.21 -11.98 -30.90
CA ASN A 465 9.54 -11.92 -31.51
C ASN A 465 10.67 -11.76 -30.48
N LEU A 466 10.52 -10.84 -29.52
CA LEU A 466 11.47 -10.64 -28.41
C LEU A 466 11.69 -11.93 -27.62
N ILE A 467 10.59 -12.64 -27.41
CA ILE A 467 10.51 -13.96 -26.80
C ILE A 467 11.27 -14.97 -27.67
N SER A 468 10.98 -15.07 -28.97
CA SER A 468 11.64 -16.01 -29.88
C SER A 468 13.16 -15.81 -30.00
N SER A 469 13.64 -14.56 -29.88
CA SER A 469 15.05 -14.21 -30.06
C SER A 469 15.92 -14.40 -28.82
N THR A 470 15.33 -14.73 -27.65
CA THR A 470 16.10 -15.00 -26.43
C THR A 470 16.68 -16.42 -26.47
N PRO A 471 18.01 -16.59 -26.52
CA PRO A 471 18.62 -17.92 -26.46
C PRO A 471 18.33 -18.57 -25.11
N ILE A 472 17.96 -19.85 -25.09
CA ILE A 472 18.01 -20.64 -23.86
C ILE A 472 19.49 -21.01 -23.69
N ASP A 473 20.24 -20.19 -22.95
CA ASP A 473 21.68 -20.39 -22.74
C ASP A 473 21.98 -21.85 -22.35
N GLY A 474 22.78 -22.52 -23.18
CA GLY A 474 23.33 -23.86 -22.93
C GLY A 474 22.58 -25.07 -23.48
N TYR A 475 21.49 -24.92 -24.26
CA TYR A 475 20.66 -26.05 -24.71
C TYR A 475 20.35 -26.10 -26.23
N GLU A 476 21.26 -25.63 -27.06
CA GLU A 476 21.13 -25.69 -28.54
C GLU A 476 21.23 -27.12 -29.11
N ASP A 477 21.83 -28.05 -28.36
CA ASP A 477 22.10 -29.43 -28.82
C ASP A 477 20.95 -30.44 -28.65
N LEU A 478 19.75 -29.99 -28.23
CA LEU A 478 18.59 -30.89 -28.12
C LEU A 478 17.99 -31.12 -29.52
N THR A 479 18.50 -32.12 -30.22
CA THR A 479 18.06 -32.58 -31.56
C THR A 479 16.56 -32.91 -31.66
N CYS A 480 15.88 -33.11 -30.52
CA CYS A 480 14.45 -33.36 -30.41
C CYS A 480 13.58 -32.09 -30.31
N ARG A 481 14.17 -30.88 -30.32
CA ARG A 481 13.47 -29.58 -30.25
C ARG A 481 12.70 -29.28 -31.56
N GLY A 482 11.57 -28.59 -31.45
CA GLY A 482 10.77 -28.09 -32.58
C GLY A 482 9.72 -27.06 -32.12
N ASP A 483 8.91 -26.55 -33.06
CA ASP A 483 7.96 -25.44 -32.84
C ASP A 483 6.65 -25.83 -32.12
N ALA A 484 6.60 -27.02 -31.52
CA ALA A 484 5.38 -27.58 -30.93
C ALA A 484 5.15 -27.16 -29.47
N HIS A 485 3.91 -27.34 -28.98
CA HIS A 485 3.53 -27.07 -27.59
C HIS A 485 4.37 -27.90 -26.60
N TYR A 486 4.60 -27.39 -25.38
CA TYR A 486 5.50 -27.98 -24.38
C TYR A 486 5.29 -29.50 -24.16
N SER A 487 4.04 -29.93 -24.03
CA SER A 487 3.66 -31.33 -23.80
C SER A 487 4.05 -32.24 -24.97
N GLU A 488 3.95 -31.73 -26.20
CA GLU A 488 4.32 -32.44 -27.41
C GLU A 488 5.85 -32.50 -27.57
N TRP A 489 6.54 -31.40 -27.27
CA TRP A 489 8.00 -31.37 -27.22
C TRP A 489 8.59 -32.31 -26.16
N HIS A 490 8.04 -32.33 -24.94
CA HIS A 490 8.49 -33.21 -23.86
C HIS A 490 8.38 -34.69 -24.27
N ASN A 491 7.24 -35.07 -24.86
CA ASN A 491 7.00 -36.43 -25.34
C ASN A 491 7.96 -36.82 -26.48
N ARG A 492 8.23 -35.90 -27.41
CA ARG A 492 9.21 -36.11 -28.49
C ARG A 492 10.61 -36.36 -27.93
N CYS A 493 11.04 -35.58 -26.93
CA CYS A 493 12.35 -35.77 -26.32
C CYS A 493 12.44 -37.05 -25.48
N GLN A 494 11.37 -37.46 -24.78
CA GLN A 494 11.31 -38.75 -24.08
C GLN A 494 11.44 -39.93 -25.07
N THR A 495 10.78 -39.83 -26.22
CA THR A 495 10.85 -40.84 -27.29
C THR A 495 12.26 -40.94 -27.89
N TYR A 496 12.89 -39.79 -28.15
CA TYR A 496 14.27 -39.73 -28.63
C TYR A 496 15.25 -40.37 -27.63
N VAL A 497 15.17 -40.02 -26.34
CA VAL A 497 16.02 -40.59 -25.29
C VAL A 497 15.84 -42.10 -25.18
N THR A 498 14.60 -42.59 -25.27
CA THR A 498 14.31 -44.03 -25.26
C THR A 498 14.98 -44.75 -26.45
N SER A 499 14.93 -44.14 -27.64
CA SER A 499 15.60 -44.69 -28.82
C SER A 499 17.13 -44.68 -28.71
N LEU A 500 17.71 -43.61 -28.15
CA LEU A 500 19.15 -43.45 -27.95
C LEU A 500 19.69 -44.45 -26.93
N ILE A 501 18.98 -44.63 -25.81
CA ILE A 501 19.29 -45.62 -24.79
C ILE A 501 19.30 -47.03 -25.39
N GLN A 502 18.33 -47.33 -26.25
CA GLN A 502 18.25 -48.62 -26.92
C GLN A 502 19.41 -48.84 -27.91
N SER A 503 19.83 -47.80 -28.65
CA SER A 503 20.92 -47.90 -29.63
C SER A 503 22.32 -47.92 -29.01
N GLU A 504 22.56 -47.14 -27.96
CA GLU A 504 23.89 -46.98 -27.35
C GLU A 504 24.18 -48.01 -26.24
N CYS A 505 23.19 -48.32 -25.41
CA CYS A 505 23.40 -49.13 -24.20
C CYS A 505 22.87 -50.57 -24.33
N GLY A 506 22.00 -50.87 -25.29
CA GLY A 506 21.38 -52.18 -25.46
C GLY A 506 20.80 -52.71 -24.13
N ASN A 507 21.35 -53.83 -23.62
CA ASN A 507 20.92 -54.45 -22.37
C ASN A 507 21.74 -54.05 -21.12
N ASP A 508 22.74 -53.18 -21.22
CA ASP A 508 23.53 -52.74 -20.06
C ASP A 508 22.71 -51.81 -19.15
N SER A 509 22.27 -52.33 -18.00
CA SER A 509 21.48 -51.58 -17.01
C SER A 509 22.20 -50.35 -16.44
N GLN A 510 23.52 -50.36 -16.27
CA GLN A 510 24.26 -49.23 -15.71
C GLN A 510 24.43 -48.10 -16.73
N CYS A 511 24.69 -48.45 -17.99
CA CYS A 511 24.71 -47.49 -19.09
C CYS A 511 23.34 -46.83 -19.26
N ARG A 512 22.27 -47.64 -19.32
CA ARG A 512 20.88 -47.14 -19.48
C ARG A 512 20.50 -46.15 -18.39
N ASN A 513 20.81 -46.46 -17.12
CA ASN A 513 20.49 -45.59 -15.99
C ASN A 513 21.26 -44.27 -16.03
N ARG A 514 22.54 -44.30 -16.40
CA ARG A 514 23.38 -43.09 -16.47
C ARG A 514 22.95 -42.14 -17.59
N VAL A 515 22.68 -42.70 -18.78
CA VAL A 515 22.21 -41.94 -19.94
C VAL A 515 20.82 -41.35 -19.66
N ALA A 516 19.89 -42.15 -19.10
CA ALA A 516 18.56 -41.69 -18.72
C ALA A 516 18.61 -40.55 -17.69
N GLN A 517 19.44 -40.64 -16.66
CA GLN A 517 19.55 -39.60 -15.63
C GLN A 517 20.12 -38.29 -16.18
N SER A 518 21.17 -38.36 -17.01
CA SER A 518 21.76 -37.19 -17.65
C SER A 518 20.76 -36.47 -18.57
N TRP A 519 20.06 -37.23 -19.43
CA TRP A 519 19.08 -36.66 -20.35
C TRP A 519 17.81 -36.16 -19.65
N ASN A 520 17.29 -36.87 -18.65
CA ASN A 520 16.16 -36.39 -17.85
C ASN A 520 16.51 -35.09 -17.12
N SER A 521 17.72 -34.95 -16.61
CA SER A 521 18.18 -33.69 -15.99
C SER A 521 18.17 -32.52 -16.99
N ARG A 522 18.72 -32.73 -18.20
CA ARG A 522 18.76 -31.70 -19.26
C ARG A 522 17.36 -31.33 -19.78
N ILE A 523 16.50 -32.32 -20.00
CA ILE A 523 15.11 -32.10 -20.41
C ILE A 523 14.36 -31.33 -19.32
N ASN A 524 14.43 -31.77 -18.06
CA ASN A 524 13.74 -31.10 -16.95
C ASN A 524 14.25 -29.67 -16.69
N ALA A 525 15.53 -29.39 -16.93
CA ALA A 525 16.07 -28.04 -16.87
C ALA A 525 15.50 -27.14 -18.00
N ALA A 526 15.52 -27.62 -19.24
CA ALA A 526 14.95 -26.89 -20.39
C ALA A 526 13.44 -26.66 -20.25
N VAL A 527 12.72 -27.67 -19.75
CA VAL A 527 11.30 -27.63 -19.37
C VAL A 527 11.02 -26.50 -18.37
N ARG A 528 11.80 -26.42 -17.30
CA ARG A 528 11.62 -25.40 -16.25
C ARG A 528 11.87 -24.01 -16.79
N SER A 529 12.87 -23.84 -17.65
CA SER A 529 13.14 -22.56 -18.32
C SER A 529 11.96 -22.14 -19.23
N ALA A 530 11.45 -23.05 -20.05
CA ALA A 530 10.28 -22.78 -20.91
C ALA A 530 9.01 -22.44 -20.10
N LEU A 531 8.71 -23.20 -19.04
CA LEU A 531 7.59 -22.92 -18.14
C LEU A 531 7.77 -21.59 -17.39
N SER A 532 8.99 -21.24 -16.98
CA SER A 532 9.27 -19.96 -16.34
C SER A 532 9.01 -18.77 -17.27
N ARG A 533 9.23 -18.94 -18.58
CA ARG A 533 8.96 -17.94 -19.61
C ARG A 533 7.48 -17.81 -19.93
N GLU A 534 6.75 -18.91 -20.05
CA GLU A 534 5.30 -18.89 -20.25
C GLU A 534 4.57 -18.29 -19.04
N ARG A 535 5.02 -18.68 -17.83
CA ARG A 535 4.56 -18.09 -16.58
C ARG A 535 4.88 -16.60 -16.50
N PHE A 536 6.09 -16.18 -16.93
CA PHE A 536 6.44 -14.78 -17.02
C PHE A 536 5.46 -14.01 -17.91
N ILE A 537 5.09 -14.54 -19.08
CA ILE A 537 4.11 -13.92 -19.99
C ILE A 537 2.74 -13.82 -19.33
N LEU A 538 2.26 -14.89 -18.70
CA LEU A 538 0.96 -14.88 -18.02
C LEU A 538 0.93 -13.89 -16.85
N GLU A 539 2.01 -13.80 -16.09
CA GLU A 539 2.16 -12.88 -14.96
C GLU A 539 2.36 -11.42 -15.41
N HIS A 540 2.93 -11.19 -16.60
CA HIS A 540 3.30 -9.87 -17.11
C HIS A 540 2.56 -9.49 -18.41
N ASN A 541 1.46 -10.16 -18.76
CA ASN A 541 0.74 -9.96 -20.02
C ASN A 541 0.28 -8.49 -20.18
N SER A 542 -0.03 -7.85 -19.06
CA SER A 542 -0.39 -6.44 -19.03
C SER A 542 0.74 -5.47 -19.36
N TYR A 543 2.01 -5.88 -19.26
CA TYR A 543 3.15 -5.03 -19.62
C TYR A 543 3.27 -4.80 -21.14
N PHE A 544 2.57 -5.60 -21.95
CA PHE A 544 2.67 -5.61 -23.41
C PHE A 544 1.32 -5.37 -24.11
N ALA A 545 0.40 -4.63 -23.47
CA ALA A 545 -0.91 -4.31 -24.01
C ALA A 545 -0.96 -2.89 -24.62
N PRO A 546 -1.87 -2.62 -25.58
CA PRO A 546 -2.06 -1.28 -26.12
C PRO A 546 -2.41 -0.28 -25.02
N TRP A 547 -1.76 0.90 -24.99
CA TRP A 547 -1.95 1.91 -23.94
C TRP A 547 -3.38 2.39 -23.72
N GLN A 548 -4.23 2.32 -24.76
CA GLN A 548 -5.63 2.67 -24.65
C GLN A 548 -6.49 1.56 -24.03
N GLU A 549 -6.10 0.29 -24.22
CA GLU A 549 -6.82 -0.87 -23.66
C GLU A 549 -6.41 -1.15 -22.21
N VAL A 550 -5.27 -0.62 -21.82
CA VAL A 550 -4.74 -0.71 -20.47
C VAL A 550 -5.58 0.14 -19.54
N THR A 551 -6.47 -0.54 -18.84
CA THR A 551 -7.33 0.08 -17.84
C THR A 551 -7.29 -0.65 -16.50
N ASN A 552 -6.84 -1.91 -16.41
CA ASN A 552 -7.06 -2.72 -15.19
C ASN A 552 -5.86 -3.48 -14.63
N SER A 553 -4.62 -3.14 -15.00
CA SER A 553 -3.44 -3.82 -14.47
C SER A 553 -2.29 -2.86 -14.16
N THR A 554 -1.68 -3.08 -12.99
CA THR A 554 -0.72 -2.29 -12.21
C THR A 554 0.64 -1.98 -12.89
N SER A 555 0.73 -2.08 -14.20
CA SER A 555 2.01 -1.97 -14.91
C SER A 555 1.91 -1.50 -16.34
N ALA A 556 0.72 -1.16 -16.83
CA ALA A 556 0.46 -1.46 -18.22
C ALA A 556 0.58 -0.24 -19.17
N ALA A 557 0.90 0.96 -18.68
CA ALA A 557 1.31 2.07 -19.55
C ALA A 557 2.80 1.98 -19.88
N ASN A 558 3.29 0.79 -20.23
CA ASN A 558 4.65 0.58 -20.69
C ASN A 558 4.63 0.43 -22.20
N PHE A 559 5.21 1.40 -22.89
CA PHE A 559 5.82 1.09 -24.17
C PHE A 559 7.31 1.13 -23.98
N LEU A 560 7.99 0.10 -24.47
CA LEU A 560 8.89 0.26 -25.60
C LEU A 560 9.64 -1.03 -25.91
N ALA A 561 10.10 -1.04 -27.15
CA ALA A 561 10.41 -2.22 -27.90
C ALA A 561 11.41 -1.86 -28.99
N THR A 562 12.51 -1.21 -28.63
CA THR A 562 13.60 -0.92 -29.56
C THR A 562 14.85 -1.68 -29.14
N SER A 563 15.74 -1.95 -30.11
CA SER A 563 16.97 -2.71 -29.91
C SER A 563 17.85 -2.09 -28.82
N GLU A 564 18.83 -2.85 -28.33
CA GLU A 564 19.79 -2.46 -27.28
C GLU A 564 20.52 -1.11 -27.53
N GLN A 565 20.44 -0.55 -28.75
CA GLN A 565 21.22 0.60 -29.21
C GLN A 565 20.49 1.95 -29.15
N VAL A 566 19.22 2.03 -28.74
CA VAL A 566 18.51 3.31 -28.70
C VAL A 566 18.84 4.09 -27.43
N ALA A 567 19.40 5.29 -27.60
CA ALA A 567 19.79 6.20 -26.51
C ALA A 567 18.73 7.26 -26.19
N GLU A 568 17.93 7.64 -27.17
CA GLU A 568 16.91 8.70 -27.07
C GLU A 568 15.62 8.27 -27.77
N ILE A 569 14.50 8.71 -27.20
CA ILE A 569 13.16 8.45 -27.72
C ILE A 569 12.42 9.77 -27.79
N PHE A 570 11.72 9.98 -28.90
CA PHE A 570 10.94 11.16 -29.17
C PHE A 570 9.47 10.83 -29.01
N PHE A 571 8.73 11.74 -28.37
CA PHE A 571 7.30 11.63 -28.17
C PHE A 571 6.62 12.90 -28.69
N GLN A 572 5.46 12.70 -29.32
CA GLN A 572 4.51 13.76 -29.61
C GLN A 572 3.14 13.31 -29.14
N ALA A 573 2.49 14.10 -28.30
CA ALA A 573 1.23 13.73 -27.69
C ALA A 573 0.21 14.86 -27.74
N THR A 574 -1.04 14.52 -27.99
CA THR A 574 -2.16 15.47 -27.94
C THR A 574 -2.97 15.21 -26.68
N ARG A 575 -3.24 16.26 -25.89
CA ARG A 575 -4.05 16.15 -24.66
C ARG A 575 -5.53 15.94 -25.01
N HIS A 576 -6.28 15.35 -24.07
CA HIS A 576 -7.74 15.39 -24.13
C HIS A 576 -8.30 16.82 -23.98
N VAL A 577 -7.61 17.66 -23.19
CA VAL A 577 -7.95 19.07 -22.95
C VAL A 577 -6.88 19.95 -23.57
N GLY A 578 -7.25 20.70 -24.61
CA GLY A 578 -6.32 21.48 -25.45
C GLY A 578 -5.93 20.72 -26.72
N ARG A 579 -5.87 21.41 -27.86
CA ARG A 579 -5.57 20.81 -29.18
C ARG A 579 -4.10 20.93 -29.61
N GLU A 580 -3.27 21.58 -28.80
CA GLU A 580 -1.86 21.75 -29.15
C GLU A 580 -1.06 20.51 -28.78
N PRO A 581 -0.33 19.90 -29.73
CA PRO A 581 0.50 18.74 -29.47
C PRO A 581 1.72 19.16 -28.64
N ILE A 582 2.02 18.36 -27.61
CA ILE A 582 3.20 18.49 -26.78
C ILE A 582 4.26 17.55 -27.33
N SER A 583 5.44 18.09 -27.62
CA SER A 583 6.59 17.30 -28.06
C SER A 583 7.61 17.20 -26.93
N ALA A 584 8.10 16.00 -26.67
CA ALA A 584 9.08 15.73 -25.63
C ALA A 584 10.22 14.85 -26.18
N ARG A 585 11.44 15.16 -25.76
CA ARG A 585 12.62 14.32 -26.00
C ARG A 585 13.01 13.66 -24.68
N VAL A 586 13.00 12.34 -24.64
CA VAL A 586 13.32 11.58 -23.43
C VAL A 586 14.60 10.78 -23.67
N ARG A 587 15.58 10.97 -22.78
CA ARG A 587 16.81 10.18 -22.79
C ARG A 587 16.59 8.90 -22.00
N VAL A 588 17.01 7.77 -22.54
CA VAL A 588 16.91 6.47 -21.86
C VAL A 588 18.04 6.36 -20.84
N SER A 589 17.71 6.24 -19.55
CA SER A 589 18.73 5.99 -18.51
C SER A 589 19.16 4.52 -18.54
N GLY A 590 20.48 4.27 -18.40
CA GLY A 590 21.08 2.93 -18.41
C GLY A 590 20.99 2.20 -17.06
N SER A 591 20.37 2.78 -16.05
CA SER A 591 20.21 2.21 -14.71
C SER A 591 18.74 2.28 -14.29
N THR A 592 18.32 1.31 -13.48
CA THR A 592 17.00 1.20 -12.82
C THR A 592 16.70 2.34 -11.81
N GLN A 593 17.24 3.55 -12.01
CA GLN A 593 17.00 4.75 -11.21
C GLN A 593 16.49 5.89 -12.08
#